data_AF-A0A971ZVK0-F1
#
_entry.id   AF-A0A971ZVK0-F1
#
_cell.length_a   1.000
_cell.length_b   1.000
_cell.length_c   1.000
_cell.angle_alpha   90.00
_cell.angle_beta   90.00
_cell.angle_gamma   90.00
#
_symmetry.space_group_name_H-M   'P 1'
#
loop_
_entity.id
_entity.type
_entity.pdbx_description
1 polymer ?
#
loop_
_entity_poly.entity_id
_entity_poly.type
_entity_poly.pdbx_seq_one_letter_code
_entity_poly.pdbx_strand_id
1 'polypeptide(L)'
;MNLNVDNDEAHQVTMKAPVMEHGRVRVVEAAYLEPTGGLPYEELRASHLKHDPVSELRRQGVTPSLCDAAEDYWHGIGLPRVLGETYARIVTCARHRLERRYGLENLEALVSDVARSDEYRVFILDILSNVERFHACHNGGLAVFRAVHHEKNAAQPVPDLGREAGRWELPFWGWRAGQRRQRLWCDEAGSSLRLFMDGQERPFAEIGRWQLAAGGEEAATTLASIEDGGIRIRPRALTLTLFARVFVGDLFVHGLGGAIYDKVTEEIVRTYYGVEPPEAVMATGTMLLPVQTHDATQADRDALVRRLRDVRHNPERLLPPSVLSRPEVQWLVQEKQLLLSGRGATRQERSDRWHRLHEVNVELAGRLEGEPEATRRRLDVVTDQLAQNAVLRHREYSFVLHPRDELVEFYREATAVPREVVP
;
A
#
# COMPACT_ATOMS: atom_id res chain seq x y z
N MET A 1 -8.96 -19.37 -1.23
CA MET A 1 -10.06 -18.45 -1.58
C MET A 1 -9.55 -17.02 -1.40
N ASN A 2 -9.91 -16.11 -2.29
CA ASN A 2 -9.60 -14.69 -2.18
C ASN A 2 -10.85 -13.92 -1.71
N LEU A 3 -10.72 -13.18 -0.61
CA LEU A 3 -11.79 -12.37 -0.01
C LEU A 3 -11.66 -10.93 -0.50
N ASN A 4 -12.55 -10.51 -1.39
CA ASN A 4 -12.55 -9.17 -1.96
C ASN A 4 -13.34 -8.22 -1.06
N VAL A 5 -12.65 -7.24 -0.50
CA VAL A 5 -13.23 -6.23 0.40
C VAL A 5 -14.05 -5.24 -0.41
N ASP A 6 -15.38 -5.35 -0.32
CA ASP A 6 -16.33 -4.44 -0.96
C ASP A 6 -17.06 -3.53 0.05
N ASN A 7 -16.81 -3.71 1.34
CA ASN A 7 -17.36 -2.88 2.42
C ASN A 7 -16.49 -1.66 2.76
N ASP A 8 -15.41 -1.41 2.00
CA ASP A 8 -14.58 -0.23 2.16
C ASP A 8 -15.12 0.97 1.38
N GLU A 9 -14.81 2.18 1.85
CA GLU A 9 -15.23 3.41 1.19
C GLU A 9 -14.60 3.54 -0.19
N ALA A 10 -15.44 3.79 -1.18
CA ALA A 10 -14.97 4.05 -2.52
C ALA A 10 -14.55 5.51 -2.65
N HIS A 11 -13.33 5.71 -3.14
CA HIS A 11 -12.81 7.00 -3.54
C HIS A 11 -12.68 7.05 -5.07
N GLN A 12 -12.26 8.20 -5.60
CA GLN A 12 -11.88 8.26 -7.00
C GLN A 12 -10.74 7.25 -7.26
N VAL A 13 -10.88 6.45 -8.31
CA VAL A 13 -9.83 5.51 -8.71
C VAL A 13 -9.34 5.88 -10.09
N THR A 14 -8.02 6.05 -10.20
CA THR A 14 -7.32 6.35 -11.44
C THR A 14 -6.32 5.24 -11.76
N MET A 15 -6.14 5.00 -13.06
CA MET A 15 -5.07 4.15 -13.58
C MET A 15 -3.95 5.08 -14.05
N LYS A 16 -2.77 4.93 -13.45
CA LYS A 16 -1.58 5.72 -13.79
C LYS A 16 -0.68 4.93 -14.71
N ALA A 17 -0.09 5.58 -15.71
CA ALA A 17 0.87 4.96 -16.61
C ALA A 17 2.02 5.93 -16.93
N PRO A 18 3.25 5.44 -17.15
CA PRO A 18 4.33 6.26 -17.64
C PRO A 18 4.20 6.47 -19.15
N VAL A 19 4.54 7.67 -19.61
CA VAL A 19 4.71 8.01 -21.02
C VAL A 19 6.09 8.61 -21.19
N MET A 20 6.88 8.05 -22.10
CA MET A 20 8.15 8.61 -22.51
C MET A 20 7.95 9.43 -23.78
N GLU A 21 8.26 10.72 -23.69
CA GLU A 21 8.07 11.68 -24.77
C GLU A 21 9.30 12.58 -24.85
N HIS A 22 9.98 12.58 -26.01
CA HIS A 22 11.20 13.37 -26.25
C HIS A 22 12.30 13.18 -25.18
N GLY A 23 12.48 11.95 -24.67
CA GLY A 23 13.48 11.62 -23.65
C GLY A 23 13.13 12.11 -22.24
N ARG A 24 11.90 12.56 -22.01
CA ARG A 24 11.35 12.88 -20.69
C ARG A 24 10.21 11.93 -20.34
N VAL A 25 10.14 11.57 -19.07
CA VAL A 25 9.06 10.74 -18.53
C VAL A 25 8.02 11.63 -17.89
N ARG A 26 6.75 11.44 -18.26
CA ARG A 26 5.59 12.00 -17.56
C ARG A 26 4.64 10.88 -17.15
N VAL A 27 3.92 11.08 -16.06
CA VAL A 27 2.86 10.17 -15.62
C VAL A 27 1.53 10.72 -16.12
N VAL A 28 0.76 9.86 -16.80
CA VAL A 28 -0.61 10.12 -17.21
C VAL A 28 -1.57 9.35 -16.34
N GLU A 29 -2.78 9.87 -16.19
CA GLU A 29 -3.81 9.24 -15.38
C GLU A 29 -5.12 9.19 -16.14
N ALA A 30 -5.82 8.06 -16.04
CA ALA A 30 -7.19 7.89 -16.52
C ALA A 30 -8.07 7.43 -15.36
N ALA A 31 -9.00 8.29 -14.93
CA ALA A 31 -10.01 7.92 -13.95
C ALA A 31 -10.95 6.85 -14.52
N TYR A 32 -11.38 5.91 -13.68
CA TYR A 32 -12.37 4.91 -14.07
C TYR A 32 -13.47 4.66 -13.04
N LEU A 33 -13.32 5.23 -11.84
CA LEU A 33 -14.38 5.39 -10.85
C LEU A 33 -14.47 6.86 -10.43
N GLU A 34 -15.66 7.44 -10.53
CA GLU A 34 -15.92 8.80 -10.07
C GLU A 34 -16.05 8.88 -8.54
N PRO A 35 -15.81 10.06 -7.91
CA PRO A 35 -16.07 10.26 -6.50
C PRO A 35 -17.52 9.93 -6.13
N THR A 36 -17.71 9.09 -5.12
CA THR A 36 -19.03 8.56 -4.73
C THR A 36 -19.57 9.19 -3.44
N GLY A 37 -18.87 10.16 -2.87
CA GLY A 37 -19.24 10.76 -1.58
C GLY A 37 -19.01 9.85 -0.37
N GLY A 38 -18.12 8.86 -0.49
CA GLY A 38 -17.79 7.93 0.60
C GLY A 38 -18.78 6.77 0.74
N LEU A 39 -19.45 6.37 -0.35
CA LEU A 39 -20.23 5.14 -0.37
C LEU A 39 -19.30 3.92 -0.38
N PRO A 40 -19.64 2.83 0.33
CA PRO A 40 -18.92 1.58 0.20
C PRO A 40 -19.00 1.00 -1.23
N TYR A 41 -17.99 0.24 -1.67
CA TYR A 41 -18.01 -0.41 -2.99
C TYR A 41 -19.22 -1.34 -3.22
N GLU A 42 -19.76 -1.94 -2.16
CA GLU A 42 -20.98 -2.76 -2.14
C GLU A 42 -22.22 -1.99 -2.64
N GLU A 43 -22.27 -0.68 -2.39
CA GLU A 43 -23.38 0.19 -2.80
C GLU A 43 -23.25 0.67 -4.25
N LEU A 44 -22.08 0.50 -4.86
CA LEU A 44 -21.84 0.94 -6.21
C LEU A 44 -22.38 -0.05 -7.24
N ARG A 45 -22.65 0.48 -8.44
CA ARG A 45 -23.25 -0.22 -9.58
C ARG A 45 -22.45 0.06 -10.85
N ALA A 46 -22.74 -0.67 -11.92
CA ALA A 46 -22.12 -0.47 -13.24
C ALA A 46 -22.14 0.99 -13.72
N SER A 47 -23.18 1.75 -13.40
CA SER A 47 -23.31 3.18 -13.74
C SER A 47 -22.20 4.08 -13.18
N HIS A 48 -21.46 3.63 -12.17
CA HIS A 48 -20.36 4.37 -11.56
C HIS A 48 -19.02 4.16 -12.29
N LEU A 49 -18.92 3.16 -13.18
CA LEU A 49 -17.74 2.93 -14.00
C LEU A 49 -17.69 3.91 -15.17
N LYS A 50 -16.52 4.52 -15.41
CA LYS A 50 -16.28 5.19 -16.70
C LYS A 50 -16.09 4.16 -17.79
N HIS A 51 -16.46 4.51 -19.01
CA HIS A 51 -16.59 3.50 -20.06
C HIS A 51 -15.25 3.10 -20.70
N ASP A 52 -14.21 3.94 -20.69
CA ASP A 52 -12.98 3.60 -21.43
C ASP A 52 -11.71 4.34 -20.94
N PRO A 53 -11.12 3.91 -19.82
CA PRO A 53 -9.83 4.44 -19.38
C PRO A 53 -8.68 4.01 -20.30
N VAL A 54 -8.81 2.90 -21.03
CA VAL A 54 -7.73 2.35 -21.86
C VAL A 54 -7.51 3.21 -23.11
N SER A 55 -8.58 3.58 -23.81
CA SER A 55 -8.48 4.51 -24.94
C SER A 55 -8.00 5.89 -24.51
N GLU A 56 -8.36 6.34 -23.31
CA GLU A 56 -7.85 7.59 -22.76
C GLU A 56 -6.34 7.54 -22.55
N LEU A 57 -5.81 6.48 -21.93
CA LEU A 57 -4.36 6.28 -21.79
C LEU A 57 -3.65 6.23 -23.14
N ARG A 58 -4.22 5.54 -24.14
CA ARG A 58 -3.66 5.49 -25.50
C ARG A 58 -3.61 6.87 -26.16
N ARG A 59 -4.68 7.67 -26.05
CA ARG A 59 -4.70 9.05 -26.55
C ARG A 59 -3.64 9.92 -25.89
N GLN A 60 -3.35 9.66 -24.61
CA GLN A 60 -2.30 10.36 -23.87
C GLN A 60 -0.88 9.85 -24.15
N GLY A 61 -0.70 8.85 -25.03
CA GLY A 61 0.60 8.40 -25.51
C GLY A 61 1.18 7.17 -24.81
N VAL A 62 0.38 6.43 -24.01
CA VAL A 62 0.83 5.17 -23.41
C VAL A 62 1.11 4.15 -24.50
N THR A 63 2.26 3.46 -24.39
CA THR A 63 2.70 2.45 -25.35
C THR A 63 1.62 1.37 -25.51
N PRO A 64 1.18 1.05 -26.74
CA PRO A 64 0.07 0.12 -26.97
C PRO A 64 0.24 -1.25 -26.30
N SER A 65 1.45 -1.81 -26.29
CA SER A 65 1.75 -3.12 -25.68
C SER A 65 1.54 -3.18 -24.17
N LEU A 66 1.58 -2.03 -23.48
CA LEU A 66 1.25 -1.95 -22.06
C LEU A 66 -0.27 -2.02 -21.83
N CYS A 67 -1.10 -1.75 -22.84
CA CYS A 67 -2.55 -1.71 -22.70
C CYS A 67 -3.24 -3.05 -22.99
N ASP A 68 -2.54 -4.07 -23.47
CA ASP A 68 -3.17 -5.30 -23.98
C ASP A 68 -3.97 -6.06 -22.90
N ALA A 69 -3.40 -6.21 -21.69
CA ALA A 69 -4.11 -6.82 -20.57
C ALA A 69 -5.24 -5.91 -20.04
N ALA A 70 -5.04 -4.59 -20.08
CA ALA A 70 -6.07 -3.61 -19.73
C ALA A 70 -7.27 -3.67 -20.69
N GLU A 71 -7.06 -3.89 -21.98
CA GLU A 71 -8.14 -4.09 -22.94
C GLU A 71 -8.96 -5.34 -22.64
N ASP A 72 -8.31 -6.47 -22.39
CA ASP A 72 -9.00 -7.71 -22.02
C ASP A 72 -9.83 -7.54 -20.75
N TYR A 73 -9.23 -6.91 -19.74
CA TYR A 73 -9.88 -6.61 -18.47
C TYR A 73 -11.09 -5.70 -18.68
N TRP A 74 -10.94 -4.60 -19.42
CA TRP A 74 -12.02 -3.64 -19.64
C TRP A 74 -13.13 -4.17 -20.54
N HIS A 75 -12.79 -4.99 -21.54
CA HIS A 75 -13.77 -5.73 -22.31
C HIS A 75 -14.60 -6.65 -21.40
N GLY A 76 -13.96 -7.30 -20.43
CA GLY A 76 -14.63 -8.15 -19.44
C GLY A 76 -15.60 -7.41 -18.51
N ILE A 77 -15.33 -6.14 -18.23
CA ILE A 77 -16.21 -5.24 -17.46
C ILE A 77 -17.50 -4.92 -18.24
N GLY A 78 -17.39 -4.71 -19.56
CA GLY A 78 -18.52 -4.35 -20.43
C GLY A 78 -19.49 -5.48 -20.78
N LEU A 79 -19.26 -6.71 -20.29
CA LEU A 79 -20.10 -7.86 -20.65
C LEU A 79 -21.51 -7.77 -20.03
N PRO A 80 -22.60 -7.90 -20.82
CA PRO A 80 -23.97 -7.74 -20.33
C PRO A 80 -24.33 -8.58 -19.11
N ARG A 81 -23.76 -9.80 -19.01
CA ARG A 81 -24.03 -10.75 -17.91
C ARG A 81 -23.60 -10.24 -16.53
N VAL A 82 -22.70 -9.26 -16.44
CA VAL A 82 -22.25 -8.70 -15.16
C VAL A 82 -22.75 -7.27 -14.90
N LEU A 83 -23.32 -6.59 -15.89
CA LEU A 83 -23.75 -5.19 -15.74
C LEU A 83 -24.92 -5.00 -14.75
N GLY A 84 -25.67 -6.05 -14.44
CA GLY A 84 -26.72 -6.05 -13.41
C GLY A 84 -26.21 -6.17 -11.97
N GLU A 85 -24.89 -6.36 -11.78
CA GLU A 85 -24.28 -6.63 -10.49
C GLU A 85 -23.72 -5.37 -9.81
N THR A 86 -23.19 -5.55 -8.59
CA THR A 86 -22.44 -4.51 -7.89
C THR A 86 -21.13 -4.20 -8.60
N TYR A 87 -20.64 -2.97 -8.44
CA TYR A 87 -19.33 -2.55 -8.98
C TYR A 87 -18.22 -3.53 -8.60
N ALA A 88 -18.14 -3.89 -7.32
CA ALA A 88 -17.12 -4.79 -6.79
C ALA A 88 -17.14 -6.15 -7.49
N ARG A 89 -18.34 -6.69 -7.76
CA ARG A 89 -18.50 -7.94 -8.49
C ARG A 89 -18.06 -7.82 -9.95
N ILE A 90 -18.40 -6.72 -10.62
CA ILE A 90 -18.01 -6.47 -12.01
C ILE A 90 -16.49 -6.49 -12.16
N VAL A 91 -15.78 -5.71 -11.35
CA VAL A 91 -14.31 -5.62 -11.40
C VAL A 91 -13.64 -6.93 -10.98
N THR A 92 -14.18 -7.61 -9.96
CA THR A 92 -13.69 -8.92 -9.50
C THR A 92 -13.85 -9.98 -10.59
N CYS A 93 -15.02 -10.06 -11.24
CA CYS A 93 -15.25 -10.99 -12.34
C CYS A 93 -14.36 -10.70 -13.54
N ALA A 94 -14.10 -9.43 -13.86
CA ALA A 94 -13.19 -9.07 -14.94
C ALA A 94 -11.75 -9.50 -14.64
N ARG A 95 -11.26 -9.22 -13.42
CA ARG A 95 -9.93 -9.67 -12.95
C ARG A 95 -9.82 -11.19 -13.01
N HIS A 96 -10.76 -11.88 -12.39
CA HIS A 96 -10.73 -13.34 -12.27
C HIS A 96 -10.83 -14.05 -13.64
N ARG A 97 -11.57 -13.49 -14.61
CA ARG A 97 -11.58 -14.01 -15.99
C ARG A 97 -10.21 -13.88 -16.65
N LEU A 98 -9.54 -12.75 -16.45
CA LEU A 98 -8.20 -12.52 -16.97
C LEU A 98 -7.21 -13.52 -16.35
N GLU A 99 -7.19 -13.62 -15.02
CA GLU A 99 -6.36 -14.56 -14.25
C GLU A 99 -6.60 -16.03 -14.64
N ARG A 100 -7.86 -16.46 -14.84
CA ARG A 100 -8.20 -17.82 -15.29
C ARG A 100 -7.66 -18.17 -16.65
N ARG A 101 -7.64 -17.22 -17.59
CA ARG A 101 -7.03 -17.44 -18.92
C ARG A 101 -5.54 -17.76 -18.80
N TYR A 102 -4.93 -17.40 -17.68
CA TYR A 102 -3.50 -17.53 -17.41
C TYR A 102 -3.18 -18.64 -16.39
N GLY A 103 -4.17 -19.47 -16.04
CA GLY A 103 -3.99 -20.67 -15.22
C GLY A 103 -4.23 -20.49 -13.73
N LEU A 104 -4.71 -19.32 -13.28
CA LEU A 104 -5.09 -19.11 -11.89
C LEU A 104 -6.55 -19.57 -11.67
N GLU A 105 -6.76 -20.47 -10.72
CA GLU A 105 -8.07 -21.11 -10.46
C GLU A 105 -8.60 -20.82 -9.05
N ASN A 106 -8.18 -19.72 -8.43
CA ASN A 106 -8.61 -19.39 -7.09
C ASN A 106 -10.13 -19.15 -7.01
N LEU A 107 -10.73 -19.52 -5.87
CA LEU A 107 -12.10 -19.14 -5.55
C LEU A 107 -12.14 -17.66 -5.15
N GLU A 108 -13.21 -16.96 -5.52
CA GLU A 108 -13.46 -15.55 -5.20
C GLU A 108 -14.73 -15.44 -4.36
N ALA A 109 -14.69 -14.65 -3.29
CA ALA A 109 -15.87 -14.25 -2.54
C ALA A 109 -15.79 -12.76 -2.21
N LEU A 110 -16.93 -12.05 -2.23
CA LEU A 110 -17.00 -10.69 -1.68
C LEU A 110 -17.24 -10.77 -0.17
N VAL A 111 -16.75 -9.79 0.59
CA VAL A 111 -17.06 -9.69 2.03
C VAL A 111 -18.57 -9.54 2.25
N SER A 112 -19.28 -8.85 1.36
CA SER A 112 -20.76 -8.78 1.40
C SER A 112 -21.46 -10.13 1.21
N ASP A 113 -20.87 -11.06 0.45
CA ASP A 113 -21.42 -12.41 0.30
C ASP A 113 -21.19 -13.24 1.57
N VAL A 114 -19.98 -13.15 2.13
CA VAL A 114 -19.65 -13.80 3.41
C VAL A 114 -20.55 -13.27 4.52
N ALA A 115 -20.82 -11.96 4.54
CA ALA A 115 -21.64 -11.34 5.55
C ALA A 115 -23.13 -11.76 5.51
N ARG A 116 -23.56 -12.40 4.42
CA ARG A 116 -24.91 -12.98 4.28
C ARG A 116 -25.02 -14.42 4.77
N SER A 117 -23.92 -15.03 5.19
CA SER A 117 -23.92 -16.37 5.77
C SER A 117 -24.44 -16.37 7.21
N ASP A 118 -24.98 -17.50 7.65
CA ASP A 118 -25.44 -17.65 9.03
C ASP A 118 -24.25 -17.72 10.00
N GLU A 119 -23.13 -18.29 9.55
CA GLU A 119 -21.87 -18.36 10.29
C GLU A 119 -21.35 -16.96 10.66
N TYR A 120 -21.39 -16.01 9.71
CA TYR A 120 -21.02 -14.63 10.00
C TYR A 120 -22.00 -13.95 10.97
N ARG A 121 -23.30 -14.24 10.87
CA ARG A 121 -24.31 -13.71 11.81
C ARG A 121 -24.07 -14.25 13.22
N VAL A 122 -23.80 -15.55 13.36
CA VAL A 122 -23.43 -16.16 14.64
C VAL A 122 -22.18 -15.51 15.22
N PHE A 123 -21.17 -15.22 14.39
CA PHE A 123 -19.99 -14.47 14.81
C PHE A 123 -20.29 -13.05 15.32
N ILE A 124 -21.22 -12.32 14.69
CA ILE A 124 -21.71 -11.04 15.24
C ILE A 124 -22.34 -11.25 16.62
N LEU A 125 -23.20 -12.26 16.76
CA LEU A 125 -23.93 -12.55 17.99
C LEU A 125 -23.01 -12.97 19.14
N ASP A 126 -21.93 -13.71 18.86
CA ASP A 126 -20.90 -14.07 19.84
C ASP A 126 -20.24 -12.81 20.44
N ILE A 127 -19.81 -11.89 19.57
CA ILE A 127 -19.23 -10.61 19.98
C ILE A 127 -20.25 -9.78 20.76
N LEU A 128 -21.50 -9.69 20.29
CA LEU A 128 -22.56 -8.95 20.98
C LEU A 128 -22.85 -9.51 22.37
N SER A 129 -22.90 -10.84 22.50
CA SER A 129 -23.15 -11.52 23.77
C SER A 129 -22.04 -11.28 24.80
N ASN A 130 -20.82 -11.04 24.31
CA ASN A 130 -19.61 -10.91 25.11
C ASN A 130 -18.93 -9.54 24.94
N VAL A 131 -19.69 -8.48 24.67
CA VAL A 131 -19.14 -7.20 24.19
C VAL A 131 -18.09 -6.61 25.12
N GLU A 132 -18.28 -6.66 26.43
CA GLU A 132 -17.31 -6.13 27.39
C GLU A 132 -15.99 -6.91 27.36
N ARG A 133 -16.07 -8.24 27.29
CA ARG A 133 -14.91 -9.12 27.20
C ARG A 133 -14.18 -8.93 25.87
N PHE A 134 -14.93 -8.84 24.77
CA PHE A 134 -14.35 -8.60 23.45
C PHE A 134 -13.62 -7.25 23.41
N HIS A 135 -14.22 -6.20 23.97
CA HIS A 135 -13.63 -4.86 24.06
C HIS A 135 -12.31 -4.87 24.81
N ALA A 136 -12.26 -5.56 25.96
CA ALA A 136 -11.03 -5.73 26.74
C ALA A 136 -9.93 -6.49 25.97
N CYS A 137 -10.28 -7.58 25.28
CA CYS A 137 -9.32 -8.35 24.48
C CYS A 137 -8.82 -7.56 23.26
N HIS A 138 -9.72 -6.88 22.55
CA HIS A 138 -9.40 -6.07 21.37
C HIS A 138 -8.46 -4.92 21.71
N ASN A 139 -8.84 -4.08 22.68
CA ASN A 139 -8.03 -2.92 23.06
C ASN A 139 -6.76 -3.34 23.81
N GLY A 140 -6.79 -4.45 24.55
CA GLY A 140 -5.61 -5.08 25.13
C GLY A 140 -4.59 -5.51 24.08
N GLY A 141 -5.04 -6.18 23.01
CA GLY A 141 -4.19 -6.57 21.88
C GLY A 141 -3.55 -5.37 21.18
N LEU A 142 -4.31 -4.29 20.98
CA LEU A 142 -3.76 -3.02 20.46
C LEU A 142 -2.71 -2.41 21.40
N ALA A 143 -2.94 -2.43 22.71
CA ALA A 143 -1.99 -1.92 23.69
C ALA A 143 -0.67 -2.71 23.68
N VAL A 144 -0.74 -4.05 23.60
CA VAL A 144 0.44 -4.91 23.46
C VAL A 144 1.20 -4.59 22.17
N PHE A 145 0.49 -4.50 21.04
CA PHE A 145 1.10 -4.16 19.76
C PHE A 145 1.83 -2.81 19.80
N ARG A 146 1.18 -1.76 20.31
CA ARG A 146 1.77 -0.42 20.40
C ARG A 146 3.00 -0.40 21.30
N ALA A 147 2.98 -1.13 22.41
CA ALA A 147 4.12 -1.26 23.31
C ALA A 147 5.32 -1.93 22.63
N VAL A 148 5.09 -3.06 21.94
CA VAL A 148 6.14 -3.82 21.23
C VAL A 148 6.73 -3.03 20.07
N HIS A 149 5.90 -2.31 19.32
CA HIS A 149 6.31 -1.54 18.14
C HIS A 149 6.72 -0.09 18.45
N HIS A 150 6.74 0.30 19.73
CA HIS A 150 7.01 1.67 20.19
C HIS A 150 6.12 2.73 19.51
N GLU A 151 4.89 2.35 19.16
CA GLU A 151 3.92 3.24 18.53
C GLU A 151 3.25 4.12 19.60
N LYS A 152 3.32 5.44 19.40
CA LYS A 152 2.79 6.43 20.35
C LYS A 152 1.44 6.97 19.92
N ASN A 153 1.08 6.83 18.65
CA ASN A 153 -0.18 7.29 18.13
C ASN A 153 -1.29 6.27 18.43
N ALA A 154 -2.27 6.66 19.26
CA ALA A 154 -3.41 5.81 19.58
C ALA A 154 -4.30 5.47 18.38
N ALA A 155 -4.17 6.18 17.25
CA ALA A 155 -4.87 5.84 16.01
C ALA A 155 -4.17 4.73 15.21
N GLN A 156 -2.95 4.34 15.58
CA GLN A 156 -2.16 3.32 14.91
C GLN A 156 -2.13 2.02 15.72
N PRO A 157 -2.28 0.84 15.09
CA PRO A 157 -2.60 0.65 13.68
C PRO A 157 -4.06 0.97 13.34
N VAL A 158 -4.94 0.85 14.34
CA VAL A 158 -6.32 1.34 14.33
C VAL A 158 -6.63 1.94 15.72
N PRO A 159 -7.65 2.82 15.83
CA PRO A 159 -8.12 3.31 17.12
C PRO A 159 -8.68 2.19 18.00
N ASP A 160 -8.64 2.42 19.31
CA ASP A 160 -9.36 1.59 20.28
C ASP A 160 -10.87 1.66 20.03
N LEU A 161 -11.58 0.58 20.34
CA LEU A 161 -13.04 0.62 20.40
C LEU A 161 -13.45 1.59 21.52
N GLY A 162 -14.36 2.50 21.21
CA GLY A 162 -14.88 3.49 22.13
C GLY A 162 -15.87 2.93 23.15
N ARG A 163 -16.12 3.73 24.19
CA ARG A 163 -17.20 3.54 25.16
C ARG A 163 -17.77 4.92 25.49
N GLU A 164 -19.02 5.17 25.11
CA GLU A 164 -19.63 6.50 25.17
C GLU A 164 -21.08 6.40 25.66
N ALA A 165 -21.46 7.24 26.64
CA ALA A 165 -22.83 7.30 27.16
C ALA A 165 -23.44 5.92 27.55
N GLY A 166 -22.62 5.01 28.10
CA GLY A 166 -23.05 3.65 28.46
C GLY A 166 -23.14 2.67 27.30
N ARG A 167 -22.80 3.09 26.07
CA ARG A 167 -22.73 2.26 24.87
C ARG A 167 -21.31 1.77 24.62
N TRP A 168 -21.20 0.57 24.10
CA TRP A 168 -19.98 -0.07 23.66
C TRP A 168 -19.86 0.04 22.14
N GLU A 169 -18.71 0.51 21.65
CA GLU A 169 -18.43 0.48 20.21
C GLU A 169 -18.17 -0.97 19.77
N LEU A 170 -18.80 -1.37 18.67
CA LEU A 170 -18.65 -2.69 18.08
C LEU A 170 -17.57 -2.69 17.00
N PRO A 171 -16.88 -3.84 16.80
CA PRO A 171 -15.82 -3.98 15.81
C PRO A 171 -16.36 -4.16 14.38
N PHE A 172 -17.51 -3.55 14.10
CA PHE A 172 -18.25 -3.62 12.85
C PHE A 172 -18.54 -2.21 12.32
N TRP A 173 -18.68 -2.14 11.01
CA TRP A 173 -19.31 -1.03 10.30
C TRP A 173 -20.79 -1.33 10.11
N GLY A 174 -21.62 -0.29 10.06
CA GLY A 174 -23.00 -0.44 9.61
C GLY A 174 -23.56 0.80 8.93
N TRP A 175 -24.51 0.57 8.02
CA TRP A 175 -25.18 1.61 7.23
C TRP A 175 -26.52 1.12 6.68
N ARG A 176 -27.30 2.05 6.14
CA ARG A 176 -28.48 1.73 5.31
C ARG A 176 -28.07 1.74 3.84
N ALA A 177 -28.65 0.87 3.03
CA ALA A 177 -28.39 0.80 1.59
C ALA A 177 -28.42 2.21 0.95
N GLY A 178 -27.43 2.50 0.12
CA GLY A 178 -27.20 3.81 -0.48
C GLY A 178 -26.63 4.90 0.46
N GLN A 179 -26.16 4.53 1.67
CA GLN A 179 -25.52 5.46 2.61
C GLN A 179 -24.08 5.07 2.93
N ARG A 180 -23.33 6.03 3.50
CA ARG A 180 -21.95 5.80 3.97
C ARG A 180 -21.93 4.88 5.19
N ARG A 181 -20.84 4.12 5.34
CA ARG A 181 -20.57 3.32 6.54
C ARG A 181 -20.39 4.19 7.79
N GLN A 182 -20.79 3.66 8.94
CA GLN A 182 -20.72 4.33 10.23
C GLN A 182 -20.31 3.32 11.31
N ARG A 183 -19.75 3.82 12.42
CA ARG A 183 -19.47 3.00 13.60
C ARG A 183 -20.77 2.44 14.15
N LEU A 184 -20.72 1.19 14.62
CA LEU A 184 -21.82 0.54 15.30
C LEU A 184 -21.60 0.55 16.80
N TRP A 185 -22.69 0.67 17.54
CA TRP A 185 -22.71 0.74 18.98
C TRP A 185 -23.80 -0.18 19.54
N CYS A 186 -23.60 -0.70 20.74
CA CYS A 186 -24.66 -1.36 21.48
C CYS A 186 -24.74 -0.91 22.93
N ASP A 187 -25.92 -1.02 23.51
CA ASP A 187 -26.13 -1.01 24.97
C ASP A 187 -27.11 -2.10 25.37
N GLU A 188 -27.25 -2.27 26.68
CA GLU A 188 -28.19 -3.21 27.28
C GLU A 188 -29.45 -2.49 27.74
N ALA A 189 -30.61 -3.07 27.45
CA ALA A 189 -31.90 -2.59 27.93
C ALA A 189 -32.76 -3.74 28.46
N GLY A 190 -32.74 -3.94 29.77
CA GLY A 190 -33.46 -5.05 30.40
C GLY A 190 -32.96 -6.39 29.87
N SER A 191 -33.82 -7.12 29.15
CA SER A 191 -33.51 -8.44 28.59
C SER A 191 -33.09 -8.42 27.12
N SER A 192 -32.66 -7.28 26.58
CA SER A 192 -32.24 -7.14 25.18
C SER A 192 -30.97 -6.31 25.01
N LEU A 193 -30.31 -6.51 23.88
CA LEU A 193 -29.23 -5.69 23.35
C LEU A 193 -29.79 -4.79 22.26
N ARG A 194 -29.55 -3.49 22.35
CA ARG A 194 -30.00 -2.51 21.35
C ARG A 194 -28.82 -2.06 20.49
N LEU A 195 -29.03 -1.97 19.18
CA LEU A 195 -28.00 -1.62 18.21
C LEU A 195 -28.24 -0.23 17.62
N PHE A 196 -27.18 0.57 17.54
CA PHE A 196 -27.20 1.95 17.08
C PHE A 196 -26.13 2.17 16.01
N MET A 197 -26.43 3.04 15.04
CA MET A 197 -25.40 3.65 14.20
C MET A 197 -24.90 4.93 14.85
N ASP A 198 -23.69 5.35 14.46
CA ASP A 198 -23.01 6.51 15.04
C ASP A 198 -23.90 7.76 15.09
N GLY A 199 -23.96 8.41 16.27
CA GLY A 199 -24.77 9.61 16.49
C GLY A 199 -26.30 9.41 16.54
N GLN A 200 -26.83 8.20 16.42
CA GLN A 200 -28.27 7.95 16.51
C GLN A 200 -28.75 7.75 17.95
N GLU A 201 -29.83 8.43 18.33
CA GLU A 201 -30.46 8.25 19.65
C GLU A 201 -31.33 7.01 19.72
N ARG A 202 -32.00 6.65 18.61
CA ARG A 202 -32.90 5.50 18.52
C ARG A 202 -32.16 4.27 17.98
N PRO A 203 -32.41 3.08 18.53
CA PRO A 203 -31.83 1.86 17.98
C PRO A 203 -32.46 1.54 16.63
N PHE A 204 -31.67 0.97 15.72
CA PHE A 204 -32.20 0.43 14.46
C PHE A 204 -32.63 -1.04 14.61
N ALA A 205 -32.17 -1.71 15.66
CA ALA A 205 -32.48 -3.10 15.97
C ALA A 205 -32.37 -3.39 17.47
N GLU A 206 -33.11 -4.41 17.91
CA GLU A 206 -33.08 -4.92 19.27
C GLU A 206 -33.04 -6.45 19.21
N ILE A 207 -32.13 -7.07 19.96
CA ILE A 207 -31.93 -8.53 20.00
C ILE A 207 -32.18 -8.98 21.43
N GLY A 208 -33.16 -9.84 21.65
CA GLY A 208 -33.46 -10.40 22.96
C GLY A 208 -32.34 -11.33 23.44
N ARG A 209 -31.93 -11.19 24.70
CA ARG A 209 -30.94 -12.09 25.33
C ARG A 209 -31.38 -13.55 25.33
N TRP A 210 -32.69 -13.80 25.38
CA TRP A 210 -33.24 -15.15 25.27
C TRP A 210 -32.96 -15.77 23.89
N GLN A 211 -32.92 -14.97 22.82
CA GLN A 211 -32.59 -15.43 21.46
C GLN A 211 -31.11 -15.83 21.36
N LEU A 212 -30.23 -15.12 22.10
CA LEU A 212 -28.81 -15.47 22.22
C LEU A 212 -28.63 -16.76 23.04
N ALA A 213 -29.36 -16.92 24.14
CA ALA A 213 -29.29 -18.09 25.00
C ALA A 213 -29.82 -19.37 24.33
N ALA A 214 -30.72 -19.25 23.35
CA ALA A 214 -31.31 -20.36 22.59
C ALA A 214 -30.43 -20.83 21.41
N GLY A 215 -29.11 -20.64 21.48
CA GLY A 215 -28.18 -21.04 20.40
C GLY A 215 -28.06 -20.06 19.24
N GLY A 216 -28.73 -18.90 19.31
CA GLY A 216 -28.52 -17.78 18.39
C GLY A 216 -29.25 -17.87 17.04
N GLU A 217 -29.91 -18.97 16.70
CA GLU A 217 -30.60 -19.14 15.40
C GLU A 217 -31.68 -18.08 15.14
N GLU A 218 -32.53 -17.80 16.14
CA GLU A 218 -33.56 -16.77 16.02
C GLU A 218 -32.97 -15.35 15.96
N ALA A 219 -31.87 -15.12 16.67
CA ALA A 219 -31.15 -13.86 16.60
C ALA A 219 -30.47 -13.68 15.24
N ALA A 220 -29.95 -14.77 14.64
CA ALA A 220 -29.38 -14.76 13.29
C ALA A 220 -30.46 -14.48 12.25
N THR A 221 -31.65 -15.09 12.40
CA THR A 221 -32.83 -14.79 11.56
C THR A 221 -33.26 -13.32 11.68
N THR A 222 -33.17 -12.75 12.89
CA THR A 222 -33.43 -11.33 13.13
C THR A 222 -32.42 -10.46 12.39
N LEU A 223 -31.12 -10.77 12.47
CA LEU A 223 -30.06 -10.08 11.72
C LEU A 223 -30.24 -10.21 10.20
N ALA A 224 -30.64 -11.38 9.70
CA ALA A 224 -30.96 -11.60 8.29
C ALA A 224 -32.14 -10.71 7.85
N SER A 225 -33.20 -10.64 8.64
CA SER A 225 -34.37 -9.80 8.36
C SER A 225 -34.03 -8.30 8.35
N ILE A 226 -33.12 -7.87 9.25
CA ILE A 226 -32.60 -6.50 9.29
C ILE A 226 -31.78 -6.20 8.01
N GLU A 227 -31.00 -7.18 7.54
CA GLU A 227 -30.24 -7.07 6.30
C GLU A 227 -31.13 -7.00 5.06
N ASP A 228 -32.17 -7.83 5.00
CA ASP A 228 -33.20 -7.78 3.95
C ASP A 228 -33.96 -6.45 3.95
N GLY A 229 -34.12 -5.85 5.14
CA GLY A 229 -34.64 -4.49 5.33
C GLY A 229 -33.68 -3.36 4.88
N GLY A 230 -32.51 -3.70 4.34
CA GLY A 230 -31.58 -2.75 3.75
C GLY A 230 -30.53 -2.21 4.72
N ILE A 231 -30.40 -2.75 5.93
CA ILE A 231 -29.25 -2.46 6.79
C ILE A 231 -28.08 -3.35 6.38
N ARG A 232 -26.86 -2.85 6.49
CA ARG A 232 -25.63 -3.62 6.28
C ARG A 232 -24.82 -3.60 7.56
N ILE A 233 -24.30 -4.76 7.95
CA ILE A 233 -23.35 -4.91 9.07
C ILE A 233 -22.14 -5.66 8.50
N ARG A 234 -20.97 -5.02 8.47
CA ARG A 234 -19.75 -5.55 7.86
C ARG A 234 -18.57 -5.47 8.82
N PRO A 235 -17.58 -6.37 8.73
CA PRO A 235 -16.46 -6.36 9.65
C PRO A 235 -15.53 -5.17 9.39
N ARG A 236 -14.88 -4.68 10.45
CA ARG A 236 -13.67 -3.84 10.30
C ARG A 236 -12.46 -4.72 9.97
N ALA A 237 -11.34 -4.11 9.59
CA ALA A 237 -10.16 -4.83 9.09
C ALA A 237 -9.66 -5.95 10.02
N LEU A 238 -9.49 -5.66 11.33
CA LEU A 238 -9.06 -6.68 12.30
C LEU A 238 -10.10 -7.78 12.47
N THR A 239 -11.38 -7.40 12.53
CA THR A 239 -12.53 -8.31 12.66
C THR A 239 -12.69 -9.23 11.46
N LEU A 240 -12.42 -8.73 10.25
CA LEU A 240 -12.45 -9.52 9.02
C LEU A 240 -11.34 -10.55 9.05
N THR A 241 -10.13 -10.14 9.45
CA THR A 241 -8.97 -11.02 9.57
C THR A 241 -9.21 -12.08 10.65
N LEU A 242 -9.78 -11.68 11.80
CA LEU A 242 -10.19 -12.58 12.87
C LEU A 242 -11.16 -13.65 12.35
N PHE A 243 -12.22 -13.24 11.65
CA PHE A 243 -13.21 -14.15 11.09
C PHE A 243 -12.58 -15.11 10.07
N ALA A 244 -11.79 -14.57 9.13
CA ALA A 244 -11.16 -15.35 8.07
C ALA A 244 -10.18 -16.39 8.63
N ARG A 245 -9.38 -16.01 9.63
CA ARG A 245 -8.41 -16.93 10.25
C ARG A 245 -9.11 -18.01 11.06
N VAL A 246 -10.05 -17.64 11.93
CA VAL A 246 -10.62 -18.62 12.89
C VAL A 246 -11.66 -19.53 12.25
N PHE A 247 -12.45 -19.05 11.29
CA PHE A 247 -13.64 -19.77 10.81
C PHE A 247 -13.62 -20.17 9.33
N VAL A 248 -12.66 -19.70 8.54
CA VAL A 248 -12.69 -19.89 7.07
C VAL A 248 -11.59 -20.79 6.55
N GLY A 249 -10.36 -20.70 7.06
CA GLY A 249 -9.27 -21.55 6.57
C GLY A 249 -8.09 -21.67 7.52
N ASP A 250 -7.35 -22.76 7.36
CA ASP A 250 -6.21 -23.11 8.22
C ASP A 250 -4.93 -22.31 7.91
N LEU A 251 -4.86 -21.73 6.71
CA LEU A 251 -3.76 -20.89 6.24
C LEU A 251 -4.29 -19.57 5.69
N PHE A 252 -3.79 -18.47 6.24
CA PHE A 252 -4.11 -17.13 5.81
C PHE A 252 -2.93 -16.48 5.08
N VAL A 253 -3.14 -16.06 3.83
CA VAL A 253 -2.11 -15.40 3.02
C VAL A 253 -2.40 -13.91 2.96
N HIS A 254 -1.43 -13.09 3.36
CA HIS A 254 -1.56 -11.63 3.30
C HIS A 254 -0.33 -10.98 2.64
N GLY A 255 -0.51 -9.75 2.16
CA GLY A 255 0.59 -8.92 1.68
C GLY A 255 1.37 -8.24 2.80
N LEU A 256 2.35 -7.41 2.41
CA LEU A 256 3.22 -6.67 3.35
C LEU A 256 2.42 -5.81 4.35
N GLY A 257 1.37 -5.13 3.88
CA GLY A 257 0.55 -4.27 4.72
C GLY A 257 -0.24 -5.04 5.78
N GLY A 258 -0.74 -6.25 5.46
CA GLY A 258 -1.50 -7.08 6.39
C GLY A 258 -0.64 -7.67 7.51
N ALA A 259 0.63 -7.97 7.22
CA ALA A 259 1.55 -8.68 8.12
C ALA A 259 1.78 -7.98 9.46
N ILE A 260 1.77 -6.64 9.45
CA ILE A 260 2.02 -5.85 10.64
C ILE A 260 0.80 -5.91 11.57
N TYR A 261 -0.39 -5.70 11.02
CA TYR A 261 -1.63 -5.61 11.81
C TYR A 261 -2.14 -6.97 12.25
N ASP A 262 -1.79 -8.03 11.53
CA ASP A 262 -2.20 -9.39 11.85
C ASP A 262 -1.72 -9.82 13.24
N LYS A 263 -0.61 -9.28 13.73
CA LYS A 263 -0.14 -9.48 15.12
C LYS A 263 -1.15 -9.04 16.18
N VAL A 264 -1.93 -7.99 15.91
CA VAL A 264 -3.02 -7.58 16.81
C VAL A 264 -4.10 -8.65 16.80
N THR A 265 -4.50 -9.11 15.61
CA THR A 265 -5.50 -10.17 15.44
C THR A 265 -5.09 -11.44 16.17
N GLU A 266 -3.82 -11.84 16.09
CA GLU A 266 -3.29 -13.01 16.81
C GLU A 266 -3.49 -12.91 18.32
N GLU A 267 -3.17 -11.76 18.91
CA GLU A 267 -3.37 -11.53 20.34
C GLU A 267 -4.86 -11.57 20.72
N ILE A 268 -5.73 -11.03 19.85
CA ILE A 268 -7.18 -11.11 20.05
C ILE A 268 -7.65 -12.56 19.99
N VAL A 269 -7.17 -13.38 19.05
CA VAL A 269 -7.52 -14.81 18.96
C VAL A 269 -7.12 -15.53 20.25
N ARG A 270 -5.89 -15.34 20.73
CA ARG A 270 -5.39 -15.99 21.95
C ARG A 270 -6.17 -15.59 23.19
N THR A 271 -6.49 -14.30 23.34
CA THR A 271 -7.14 -13.77 24.56
C THR A 271 -8.67 -13.95 24.55
N TYR A 272 -9.32 -13.79 23.40
CA TYR A 272 -10.77 -13.90 23.26
C TYR A 272 -11.24 -15.33 23.00
N TYR A 273 -10.63 -16.05 22.07
CA TYR A 273 -11.02 -17.44 21.78
C TYR A 273 -10.25 -18.48 22.58
N GLY A 274 -9.10 -18.12 23.16
CA GLY A 274 -8.30 -19.07 23.97
C GLY A 274 -7.62 -20.15 23.14
N VAL A 275 -7.44 -19.91 21.84
CA VAL A 275 -6.81 -20.84 20.89
C VAL A 275 -5.59 -20.21 20.25
N GLU A 276 -4.70 -21.03 19.70
CA GLU A 276 -3.60 -20.55 18.88
C GLU A 276 -4.14 -20.12 17.50
N PRO A 277 -3.83 -18.92 16.99
CA PRO A 277 -4.28 -18.48 15.68
C PRO A 277 -3.77 -19.38 14.56
N PRO A 278 -4.61 -19.69 13.55
CA PRO A 278 -4.19 -20.46 12.37
C PRO A 278 -3.03 -19.81 11.63
N GLU A 279 -2.24 -20.62 10.92
CA GLU A 279 -0.99 -20.16 10.31
C GLU A 279 -1.23 -19.02 9.32
N ALA A 280 -0.31 -18.05 9.32
CA ALA A 280 -0.33 -16.94 8.37
C ALA A 280 1.01 -16.82 7.65
N VAL A 281 0.95 -16.54 6.35
CA VAL A 281 2.14 -16.36 5.51
C VAL A 281 2.06 -15.01 4.79
N MET A 282 3.17 -14.27 4.85
CA MET A 282 3.37 -13.09 4.02
C MET A 282 3.91 -13.50 2.65
N ALA A 283 3.15 -13.23 1.59
CA ALA A 283 3.59 -13.44 0.21
C ALA A 283 3.60 -12.09 -0.54
N THR A 284 4.71 -11.77 -1.19
CA THR A 284 4.85 -10.54 -1.99
C THR A 284 5.53 -10.85 -3.31
N GLY A 285 5.05 -10.25 -4.38
CA GLY A 285 5.70 -10.24 -5.69
C GLY A 285 5.84 -8.82 -6.19
N THR A 286 6.93 -8.51 -6.89
CA THR A 286 7.14 -7.21 -7.54
C THR A 286 7.47 -7.44 -9.00
N MET A 287 6.62 -6.93 -9.87
CA MET A 287 6.83 -6.89 -11.32
C MET A 287 6.97 -5.41 -11.70
N LEU A 288 8.00 -5.08 -12.48
CA LEU A 288 8.18 -3.74 -13.01
C LEU A 288 7.64 -3.69 -14.44
N LEU A 289 7.19 -2.53 -14.89
CA LEU A 289 6.80 -2.36 -16.29
C LEU A 289 8.03 -2.59 -17.20
N PRO A 290 7.88 -3.30 -18.32
CA PRO A 290 8.96 -3.57 -19.27
C PRO A 290 9.18 -2.37 -20.21
N VAL A 291 9.44 -1.21 -19.61
CA VAL A 291 9.71 0.03 -20.33
C VAL A 291 11.21 0.31 -20.36
N GLN A 292 11.68 0.87 -21.48
CA GLN A 292 13.08 1.28 -21.59
C GLN A 292 13.40 2.35 -20.55
N THR A 293 14.48 2.13 -19.80
CA THR A 293 15.03 3.10 -18.83
C THR A 293 16.26 3.79 -19.39
N HIS A 294 16.65 4.90 -18.78
CA HIS A 294 17.96 5.51 -19.03
C HIS A 294 19.07 4.62 -18.46
N ASP A 295 20.25 4.64 -19.09
CA ASP A 295 21.40 3.82 -18.66
C ASP A 295 22.09 4.34 -17.38
N ALA A 296 21.72 5.54 -16.92
CA ALA A 296 22.31 6.17 -15.74
C ALA A 296 22.14 5.32 -14.48
N THR A 297 23.23 5.14 -13.74
CA THR A 297 23.27 4.40 -12.48
C THR A 297 23.57 5.28 -11.28
N GLN A 298 23.25 4.80 -10.08
CA GLN A 298 23.64 5.47 -8.84
C GLN A 298 25.17 5.60 -8.71
N ALA A 299 25.91 4.61 -9.24
CA ALA A 299 27.38 4.64 -9.23
C ALA A 299 27.94 5.80 -10.08
N ASP A 300 27.32 6.10 -11.22
CA ASP A 300 27.71 7.25 -12.07
C ASP A 300 27.50 8.57 -11.33
N ARG A 301 26.35 8.71 -10.66
CA ARG A 301 26.04 9.88 -9.83
C ARG A 301 27.06 10.04 -8.71
N ASP A 302 27.32 8.97 -7.97
CA ASP A 302 28.25 8.99 -6.84
C ASP A 302 29.70 9.26 -7.29
N ALA A 303 30.10 8.77 -8.47
CA ALA A 303 31.37 9.11 -9.09
C ALA A 303 31.47 10.61 -9.45
N LEU A 304 30.42 11.20 -10.03
CA LEU A 304 30.38 12.63 -10.35
C LEU A 304 30.37 13.50 -9.10
N VAL A 305 29.64 13.11 -8.05
CA VAL A 305 29.65 13.79 -6.74
C VAL A 305 31.03 13.74 -6.11
N ARG A 306 31.69 12.57 -6.11
CA ARG A 306 33.08 12.45 -5.65
C ARG A 306 34.02 13.33 -6.47
N ARG A 307 33.83 13.39 -7.79
CA ARG A 307 34.66 14.22 -8.67
C ARG A 307 34.50 15.72 -8.38
N LEU A 308 33.29 16.23 -8.15
CA LEU A 308 33.08 17.61 -7.69
C LEU A 308 33.70 17.88 -6.32
N ARG A 309 33.71 16.88 -5.42
CA ARG A 309 34.41 16.98 -4.14
C ARG A 309 35.92 17.08 -4.36
N ASP A 310 36.48 16.33 -5.31
CA ASP A 310 37.90 16.41 -5.66
C ASP A 310 38.24 17.74 -6.34
N VAL A 311 37.39 18.32 -7.19
CA VAL A 311 37.58 19.69 -7.70
C VAL A 311 37.79 20.69 -6.56
N ARG A 312 36.99 20.57 -5.48
CA ARG A 312 37.06 21.50 -4.33
C ARG A 312 38.23 21.23 -3.40
N HIS A 313 38.55 19.96 -3.15
CA HIS A 313 39.44 19.57 -2.06
C HIS A 313 40.74 18.92 -2.52
N ASN A 314 40.80 18.40 -3.75
CA ASN A 314 41.94 17.70 -4.35
C ASN A 314 42.12 18.06 -5.86
N PRO A 315 42.04 19.35 -6.27
CA PRO A 315 42.10 19.73 -7.69
C PRO A 315 43.37 19.23 -8.41
N GLU A 316 44.48 19.09 -7.69
CA GLU A 316 45.74 18.55 -8.17
C GLU A 316 45.65 17.12 -8.74
N ARG A 317 44.65 16.33 -8.31
CA ARG A 317 44.41 14.99 -8.87
C ARG A 317 43.77 15.00 -10.25
N LEU A 318 43.17 16.14 -10.62
CA LEU A 318 42.37 16.31 -11.83
C LEU A 318 43.09 17.17 -12.88
N LEU A 319 44.15 17.88 -12.50
CA LEU A 319 44.92 18.71 -13.42
C LEU A 319 45.66 17.85 -14.44
N PRO A 320 45.69 18.25 -15.73
CA PRO A 320 46.45 17.53 -16.75
C PRO A 320 47.96 17.65 -16.49
N PRO A 321 48.78 16.68 -16.94
CA PRO A 321 50.23 16.68 -16.72
C PRO A 321 50.93 17.97 -17.20
N SER A 322 50.44 18.58 -18.28
CA SER A 322 50.97 19.82 -18.85
C SER A 322 50.74 21.06 -17.98
N VAL A 323 49.72 21.05 -17.12
CA VAL A 323 49.45 22.12 -16.15
C VAL A 323 50.17 21.81 -14.84
N LEU A 324 50.21 20.54 -14.42
CA LEU A 324 50.97 20.09 -13.25
C LEU A 324 52.49 20.32 -13.38
N SER A 325 53.05 20.32 -14.60
CA SER A 325 54.47 20.57 -14.83
C SER A 325 54.87 22.05 -14.73
N ARG A 326 53.92 22.98 -14.61
CA ARG A 326 54.22 24.40 -14.52
C ARG A 326 54.79 24.74 -13.13
N PRO A 327 55.89 25.51 -13.03
CA PRO A 327 56.55 25.79 -11.73
C PRO A 327 55.59 26.39 -10.69
N GLU A 328 54.71 27.29 -11.11
CA GLU A 328 53.73 27.93 -10.22
C GLU A 328 52.69 26.95 -9.65
N VAL A 329 52.34 25.90 -10.40
CA VAL A 329 51.40 24.86 -9.94
C VAL A 329 52.09 23.89 -8.99
N GLN A 330 53.34 23.50 -9.29
CA GLN A 330 54.12 22.64 -8.43
C GLN A 330 54.35 23.27 -7.04
N TRP A 331 54.58 24.58 -6.99
CA TRP A 331 54.67 25.32 -5.73
C TRP A 331 53.39 25.18 -4.90
N LEU A 332 52.22 25.44 -5.52
CA LEU A 332 50.92 25.32 -4.85
C LEU A 332 50.64 23.89 -4.34
N VAL A 333 51.01 22.86 -5.13
CA VAL A 333 50.85 21.45 -4.71
C VAL A 333 51.75 21.11 -3.51
N GLN A 334 53.00 21.57 -3.52
CA GLN A 334 53.91 21.37 -2.39
C GLN A 334 53.44 22.12 -1.14
N GLU A 335 53.01 23.38 -1.30
CA GLU A 335 52.44 24.18 -0.21
C GLU A 335 51.22 23.48 0.41
N LYS A 336 50.32 22.95 -0.42
CA LYS A 336 49.18 22.16 0.04
C LYS A 336 49.59 20.93 0.85
N GLN A 337 50.60 20.18 0.41
CA GLN A 337 51.10 19.00 1.13
C GLN A 337 51.69 19.37 2.50
N LEU A 338 52.40 20.50 2.60
CA LEU A 338 52.90 21.03 3.87
C LEU A 338 51.76 21.45 4.80
N LEU A 339 50.74 22.13 4.28
CA LEU A 339 49.55 22.52 5.05
C LEU A 339 48.74 21.32 5.55
N LEU A 340 48.70 20.22 4.80
CA LEU A 340 48.00 18.99 5.22
C LEU A 340 48.79 18.15 6.24
N SER A 341 50.13 18.15 6.15
CA SER A 341 50.99 17.39 7.06
C SER A 341 51.25 18.09 8.40
N GLY A 342 51.17 19.42 8.44
CA GLY A 342 51.39 20.21 9.65
C GLY A 342 50.27 20.08 10.71
N ARG A 343 50.64 20.14 11.99
CA ARG A 343 49.72 20.27 13.13
C ARG A 343 49.88 21.66 13.77
N GLY A 344 48.82 22.47 13.79
CA GLY A 344 48.82 23.75 14.50
C GLY A 344 48.69 23.51 16.00
N ALA A 345 49.56 24.12 16.79
CA ALA A 345 49.57 24.01 18.25
C ALA A 345 48.47 24.87 18.88
N THR A 346 48.09 25.98 18.24
CA THR A 346 47.08 26.92 18.75
C THR A 346 45.78 26.94 17.92
N ARG A 347 44.71 27.53 18.46
CA ARG A 347 43.44 27.73 17.71
C ARG A 347 43.62 28.66 16.52
N GLN A 348 44.42 29.71 16.67
CA GLN A 348 44.69 30.70 15.62
C GLN A 348 45.45 30.05 14.45
N GLU A 349 46.52 29.31 14.72
CA GLU A 349 47.30 28.60 13.70
C GLU A 349 46.45 27.59 12.90
N ARG A 350 45.51 26.90 13.56
CA ARG A 350 44.57 26.00 12.87
C ARG A 350 43.63 26.74 11.93
N SER A 351 43.19 27.94 12.32
CA SER A 351 42.31 28.79 11.51
C SER A 351 43.06 29.35 10.29
N ASP A 352 44.24 29.92 10.49
CA ASP A 352 45.03 30.53 9.42
C ASP A 352 45.45 29.49 8.37
N ARG A 353 45.83 28.29 8.83
CA ARG A 353 46.11 27.16 7.95
C ARG A 353 44.90 26.70 7.16
N TRP A 354 43.72 26.68 7.77
CA TRP A 354 42.48 26.31 7.08
C TRP A 354 42.14 27.32 5.97
N HIS A 355 42.28 28.62 6.26
CA HIS A 355 42.12 29.67 5.24
C HIS A 355 43.13 29.51 4.11
N ARG A 356 44.42 29.35 4.42
CA ARG A 356 45.45 29.19 3.39
C ARG A 356 45.25 27.94 2.54
N LEU A 357 44.87 26.82 3.16
CA LEU A 357 44.52 25.60 2.44
C LEU A 357 43.30 25.81 1.52
N HIS A 358 42.34 26.62 1.94
CA HIS A 358 41.19 26.96 1.10
C HIS A 358 41.60 27.82 -0.10
N GLU A 359 42.42 28.86 0.11
CA GLU A 359 42.98 29.70 -0.96
C GLU A 359 43.76 28.88 -1.99
N VAL A 360 44.68 28.03 -1.54
CA VAL A 360 45.47 27.16 -2.42
C VAL A 360 44.56 26.23 -3.24
N ASN A 361 43.51 25.67 -2.62
CA ASN A 361 42.53 24.85 -3.35
C ASN A 361 41.75 25.67 -4.40
N VAL A 362 41.37 26.92 -4.09
CA VAL A 362 40.68 27.81 -5.04
C VAL A 362 41.61 28.15 -6.21
N GLU A 363 42.88 28.47 -5.95
CA GLU A 363 43.87 28.76 -6.98
C GLU A 363 44.13 27.55 -7.89
N LEU A 364 44.27 26.36 -7.32
CA LEU A 364 44.44 25.11 -8.09
C LEU A 364 43.17 24.77 -8.88
N ALA A 365 41.99 24.92 -8.29
CA ALA A 365 40.72 24.66 -8.96
C ALA A 365 40.46 25.64 -10.12
N GLY A 366 40.89 26.90 -10.02
CA GLY A 366 40.83 27.88 -11.11
C GLY A 366 41.63 27.51 -12.36
N ARG A 367 42.49 26.48 -12.28
CA ARG A 367 43.26 25.94 -13.41
C ARG A 367 42.61 24.72 -14.06
N LEU A 368 41.47 24.26 -13.54
CA LEU A 368 40.64 23.21 -14.15
C LEU A 368 39.66 23.86 -15.14
N GLU A 369 40.12 24.14 -16.36
CA GLU A 369 39.32 24.83 -17.37
C GLU A 369 38.04 24.07 -17.72
N GLY A 370 36.87 24.64 -17.35
CA GLY A 370 35.54 24.15 -17.72
C GLY A 370 35.16 22.77 -17.14
N GLU A 371 36.07 22.12 -16.41
CA GLU A 371 35.86 20.81 -15.79
C GLU A 371 34.76 20.86 -14.72
N PRO A 372 34.76 21.83 -13.77
CA PRO A 372 33.74 21.91 -12.74
C PRO A 372 32.33 22.07 -13.32
N GLU A 373 32.19 22.94 -14.33
CA GLU A 373 30.93 23.19 -15.02
C GLU A 373 30.49 21.98 -15.85
N ALA A 374 31.40 21.30 -16.54
CA ALA A 374 31.11 20.09 -17.29
C ALA A 374 30.69 18.94 -16.36
N THR A 375 31.38 18.74 -15.25
CA THR A 375 31.05 17.73 -14.24
C THR A 375 29.70 18.02 -13.61
N ARG A 376 29.40 19.30 -13.30
CA ARG A 376 28.07 19.70 -12.77
C ARG A 376 26.96 19.44 -13.79
N ARG A 377 27.13 19.84 -15.05
CA ARG A 377 26.14 19.55 -16.10
C ARG A 377 25.89 18.05 -16.27
N ARG A 378 26.94 17.23 -16.22
CA ARG A 378 26.79 15.76 -16.28
C ARG A 378 26.06 15.22 -15.05
N LEU A 379 26.36 15.75 -13.86
CA LEU A 379 25.67 15.37 -12.63
C LEU A 379 24.18 15.73 -12.70
N ASP A 380 23.83 16.88 -13.24
CA ASP A 380 22.44 17.31 -13.43
C ASP A 380 21.71 16.34 -14.37
N VAL A 381 22.31 15.99 -15.50
CA VAL A 381 21.76 15.01 -16.45
C VAL A 381 21.57 13.64 -15.81
N VAL A 382 22.60 13.09 -15.16
CA VAL A 382 22.52 11.77 -14.50
C VAL A 382 21.49 11.77 -13.39
N THR A 383 21.41 12.86 -12.61
CA THR A 383 20.42 12.98 -11.53
C THR A 383 19.00 13.03 -12.09
N ASP A 384 18.77 13.77 -13.17
CA ASP A 384 17.47 13.81 -13.85
C ASP A 384 17.09 12.44 -14.42
N GLN A 385 18.02 11.75 -15.09
CA GLN A 385 17.80 10.40 -15.61
C GLN A 385 17.47 9.38 -14.51
N LEU A 386 18.13 9.46 -13.34
CA LEU A 386 17.81 8.61 -12.19
C LEU A 386 16.42 8.90 -11.63
N ALA A 387 16.02 10.17 -11.58
CA ALA A 387 14.67 10.54 -11.16
C ALA A 387 13.62 10.01 -12.15
N GLN A 388 13.88 10.09 -13.46
CA GLN A 388 13.02 9.51 -14.48
C GLN A 388 12.96 7.97 -14.38
N ASN A 389 14.08 7.31 -14.12
CA ASN A 389 14.12 5.86 -13.90
C ASN A 389 13.31 5.43 -12.67
N ALA A 390 13.28 6.24 -11.61
CA ALA A 390 12.43 5.97 -10.44
C ALA A 390 10.93 5.98 -10.78
N VAL A 391 10.52 6.86 -11.71
CA VAL A 391 9.14 6.87 -12.24
C VAL A 391 8.88 5.64 -13.10
N LEU A 392 9.76 5.33 -14.06
CA LEU A 392 9.59 4.17 -14.96
C LEU A 392 9.58 2.83 -14.21
N ARG A 393 10.36 2.73 -13.14
CA ARG A 393 10.45 1.55 -12.26
C ARG A 393 9.53 1.65 -11.04
N HIS A 394 8.50 2.48 -11.09
CA HIS A 394 7.53 2.55 -10.01
C HIS A 394 6.74 1.23 -9.92
N ARG A 395 6.74 0.60 -8.74
CA ARG A 395 6.13 -0.71 -8.52
C ARG A 395 4.61 -0.70 -8.39
N GLU A 396 3.99 0.48 -8.28
CA GLU A 396 2.55 0.62 -8.01
C GLU A 396 1.72 0.91 -9.27
N TYR A 397 2.31 0.73 -10.46
CA TYR A 397 1.51 0.72 -11.68
C TYR A 397 0.56 -0.48 -11.68
N SER A 398 -0.66 -0.27 -12.19
CA SER A 398 -1.70 -1.30 -12.19
C SER A 398 -1.24 -2.56 -12.93
N PHE A 399 -1.54 -3.74 -12.40
CA PHE A 399 -1.14 -5.02 -13.00
C PHE A 399 -1.60 -5.19 -14.46
N VAL A 400 -2.74 -4.59 -14.83
CA VAL A 400 -3.29 -4.61 -16.20
C VAL A 400 -2.46 -3.81 -17.21
N LEU A 401 -1.48 -3.01 -16.75
CA LEU A 401 -0.55 -2.27 -17.61
C LEU A 401 0.69 -3.08 -18.00
N HIS A 402 0.82 -4.29 -17.49
CA HIS A 402 1.89 -5.19 -17.90
C HIS A 402 1.49 -5.92 -19.18
N PRO A 403 2.43 -6.13 -20.12
CA PRO A 403 2.16 -6.95 -21.29
C PRO A 403 1.64 -8.32 -20.89
N ARG A 404 0.69 -8.82 -21.67
CA ARG A 404 -0.03 -10.06 -21.40
C ARG A 404 0.91 -11.22 -21.09
N ASP A 405 1.88 -11.48 -21.98
CA ASP A 405 2.72 -12.66 -21.89
C ASP A 405 3.66 -12.61 -20.68
N GLU A 406 4.17 -11.43 -20.33
CA GLU A 406 5.01 -11.24 -19.14
C GLU A 406 4.21 -11.43 -17.84
N LEU A 407 2.96 -10.96 -17.81
CA LEU A 407 2.08 -11.17 -16.66
C LEU A 407 1.77 -12.66 -16.45
N VAL A 408 1.58 -13.40 -17.54
CA VAL A 408 1.39 -14.86 -17.52
C VAL A 408 2.63 -15.58 -16.99
N GLU A 409 3.80 -15.24 -17.54
CA GLU A 409 5.08 -15.82 -17.11
C GLU A 409 5.28 -15.59 -15.61
N PHE A 410 5.04 -14.37 -15.14
CA PHE A 410 5.11 -14.00 -13.73
C PHE A 410 4.17 -14.85 -12.86
N TYR A 411 2.91 -15.03 -13.27
CA TYR A 411 1.98 -15.88 -12.51
C TYR A 411 2.42 -17.34 -12.49
N ARG A 412 2.92 -17.89 -13.61
CA ARG A 412 3.42 -19.26 -13.66
C ARG A 412 4.64 -19.46 -12.76
N GLU A 413 5.60 -18.54 -12.79
CA GLU A 413 6.78 -18.59 -11.93
C GLU A 413 6.40 -18.48 -10.45
N ALA A 414 5.50 -17.53 -10.11
CA ALA A 414 5.09 -17.29 -8.74
C ALA A 414 4.22 -18.41 -8.14
N THR A 415 3.52 -19.18 -8.98
CA THR A 415 2.65 -20.30 -8.56
C THR A 415 3.25 -21.67 -8.84
N ALA A 416 4.47 -21.73 -9.40
CA ALA A 416 5.16 -22.97 -9.65
C ALA A 416 5.35 -23.72 -8.33
N VAL A 417 4.73 -24.89 -8.21
CA VAL A 417 5.04 -25.82 -7.13
C VAL A 417 6.50 -26.23 -7.33
N PRO A 418 7.39 -26.01 -6.33
CA PRO A 418 8.75 -26.48 -6.43
C PRO A 418 8.72 -27.97 -6.73
N ARG A 419 9.38 -28.41 -7.81
CA ARG A 419 9.58 -29.85 -8.01
C ARG A 419 10.30 -30.36 -6.78
N GLU A 420 9.67 -31.28 -6.05
CA GLU A 420 10.31 -31.96 -4.93
C GLU A 420 11.69 -32.44 -5.40
N VAL A 421 12.74 -31.87 -4.81
CA VAL A 421 14.06 -32.47 -4.87
C VAL A 421 13.93 -33.69 -3.96
N VAL A 422 13.48 -34.80 -4.53
CA VAL A 422 13.49 -36.10 -3.85
C VAL A 422 14.95 -36.38 -3.47
N PRO A 423 15.26 -36.55 -2.18
CA PRO A 423 16.63 -36.73 -1.70
C PRO A 423 17.31 -38.00 -2.22
#